data_AF-A0AAI9DVW2-F1
#
_entry.id   AF-A0AAI9DVW2-F1
#
_cell.length_a   1.000
_cell.length_b   1.000
_cell.length_c   1.000
_cell.angle_alpha   90.00
_cell.angle_beta   90.00
_cell.angle_gamma   90.00
#
_symmetry.space_group_name_H-M   'P 1'
#
loop_
_entity.id
_entity.type
_entity.pdbx_description
1 polymer ?
#
loop_
_entity_poly.entity_id
_entity_poly.type
_entity_poly.pdbx_seq_one_letter_code
_entity_poly.pdbx_strand_id
1 'polypeptide(L)'
;MNLSMPWSLAGRLFKWIWDKITRLWLLKTYQKSHEYKASRLRLGARWEPLGEYLEYSLRLSSSADHETVKSCIAFRAKEILVENIKLYFEASGHGIRYQQKIDLVNLDQSVLIVHLDQIPRQELVEASERGIFFSITETQLTQCVITLAGGQKQQPFDSIRSHLTYNWLLNDKWVRRWGELWNCNAIEHAKTEMKSYWRWRLGEFKHFSLYSAGLGPYPWNGILRKSLCKLLINHHIITIQFWLAVHSGRYVLGDGKLKLNQRRIRKVKPSKASNL
;
A
#
# COMPACT_ATOMS: atom_id res chain seq x y z
N MET A 1 -39.61 20.74 37.16
CA MET A 1 -39.31 19.46 36.49
C MET A 1 -38.00 19.60 35.72
N ASN A 2 -36.89 19.13 36.29
CA ASN A 2 -35.59 19.13 35.62
C ASN A 2 -35.45 17.84 34.82
N LEU A 3 -35.73 17.92 33.51
CA LEU A 3 -35.33 16.87 32.57
C LEU A 3 -33.82 16.95 32.39
N SER A 4 -33.09 16.22 33.23
CA SER A 4 -31.68 15.92 33.01
C SER A 4 -31.59 15.05 31.76
N MET A 5 -31.46 15.68 30.59
CA MET A 5 -31.00 15.01 29.38
C MET A 5 -29.70 14.27 29.75
N PRO A 6 -29.65 12.93 29.69
CA PRO A 6 -28.43 12.23 29.99
C PRO A 6 -27.46 12.58 28.86
N TRP A 7 -26.44 13.38 29.20
CA TRP A 7 -25.38 13.83 28.30
C TRP A 7 -24.75 12.68 27.48
N SER A 8 -24.87 11.45 27.97
CA SER A 8 -24.50 10.22 27.27
C SER A 8 -25.33 9.92 26.01
N LEU A 9 -26.63 10.24 25.97
CA LEU A 9 -27.49 10.07 24.79
C LEU A 9 -27.21 11.17 23.75
N ALA A 10 -27.08 12.42 24.20
CA ALA A 10 -26.70 13.54 23.34
C ALA A 10 -25.31 13.32 22.71
N GLY A 11 -24.35 12.82 23.49
CA GLY A 11 -23.01 12.45 22.99
C GLY A 11 -23.02 11.29 22.01
N ARG A 12 -23.88 10.27 22.23
CA ARG A 12 -24.06 9.16 21.27
C ARG A 12 -24.69 9.62 19.96
N LEU A 13 -25.72 10.46 20.03
CA LEU A 13 -26.37 11.05 18.85
C LEU A 13 -25.38 11.91 18.07
N PHE A 14 -24.64 12.79 18.75
CA PHE A 14 -23.61 13.61 18.11
C PHE A 14 -22.54 12.74 17.45
N LYS A 15 -22.02 11.73 18.14
CA LYS A 15 -21.05 10.77 17.58
C LYS A 15 -21.61 10.06 16.35
N TRP A 16 -22.88 9.66 16.37
CA TRP A 16 -23.53 8.99 15.25
C TRP A 16 -23.71 9.92 14.04
N ILE A 17 -24.17 11.15 14.26
CA ILE A 17 -24.28 12.16 13.20
C ILE A 17 -22.89 12.48 12.63
N TRP A 18 -21.90 12.66 13.50
CA TRP A 18 -20.51 12.91 13.11
C TRP A 18 -19.91 11.75 12.32
N ASP A 19 -20.19 10.51 12.72
CA ASP A 19 -19.72 9.32 12.01
C ASP A 19 -20.35 9.22 10.61
N LYS A 20 -21.64 9.58 10.47
CA LYS A 20 -22.30 9.69 9.16
C LYS A 20 -21.70 10.77 8.28
N ILE A 21 -21.47 11.97 8.83
CA ILE A 21 -20.87 13.09 8.10
C ILE A 21 -19.46 12.72 7.64
N THR A 22 -18.63 12.22 8.56
CA THR A 22 -17.26 11.84 8.24
C THR A 22 -17.19 10.66 7.28
N ARG A 23 -18.12 9.70 7.35
CA ARG A 23 -18.25 8.62 6.37
C ARG A 23 -18.54 9.18 4.98
N LEU A 24 -19.54 10.05 4.85
CA LEU A 24 -19.88 10.65 3.56
C LEU A 24 -18.72 11.46 2.98
N TRP A 25 -17.97 12.16 3.83
CA TRP A 25 -16.84 13.00 3.43
C TRP A 25 -15.58 12.20 3.08
N LEU A 26 -15.17 11.27 3.94
CA LEU A 26 -13.82 10.71 3.91
C LEU A 26 -13.76 9.31 3.28
N LEU A 27 -14.87 8.56 3.26
CA LEU A 27 -14.88 7.14 2.88
C LEU A 27 -14.30 6.90 1.49
N LYS A 28 -14.69 7.70 0.49
CA LYS A 28 -14.18 7.53 -0.89
C LYS A 28 -12.66 7.68 -0.97
N THR A 29 -12.08 8.60 -0.20
CA THR A 29 -10.63 8.83 -0.17
C THR A 29 -9.91 7.70 0.56
N TYR A 30 -10.50 7.20 1.65
CA TYR A 30 -9.99 6.07 2.43
C TYR A 30 -10.01 4.77 1.62
N GLN A 31 -11.15 4.46 0.98
CA GLN A 31 -11.29 3.34 0.05
C GLN A 31 -10.23 3.38 -1.03
N LYS A 32 -10.07 4.53 -1.69
CA LYS A 32 -9.08 4.69 -2.74
C LYS A 32 -7.65 4.49 -2.25
N SER A 33 -7.31 5.02 -1.07
CA SER A 33 -5.99 4.80 -0.45
C SER A 33 -5.75 3.32 -0.15
N HIS A 34 -6.76 2.64 0.38
CA HIS A 34 -6.70 1.22 0.66
C HIS A 34 -6.60 0.37 -0.61
N GLU A 35 -7.36 0.69 -1.66
CA GLU A 35 -7.30 0.05 -2.97
C GLU A 35 -5.90 0.14 -3.59
N TYR A 36 -5.19 1.26 -3.44
CA TYR A 36 -3.80 1.38 -3.91
C TYR A 36 -2.86 0.41 -3.19
N LYS A 37 -3.03 0.23 -1.87
CA LYS A 37 -2.27 -0.76 -1.12
C LYS A 37 -2.64 -2.18 -1.58
N ALA A 38 -3.93 -2.46 -1.65
CA ALA A 38 -4.46 -3.76 -2.06
C ALA A 38 -3.96 -4.13 -3.47
N SER A 39 -4.02 -3.21 -4.45
CA SER A 39 -3.60 -3.46 -5.82
C SER A 39 -2.11 -3.81 -5.94
N ARG A 40 -1.25 -3.22 -5.12
CA ARG A 40 0.19 -3.53 -5.07
C ARG A 40 0.47 -4.91 -4.48
N LEU A 41 -0.43 -5.41 -3.65
CA LEU A 41 -0.37 -6.73 -3.02
C LEU A 41 -1.26 -7.76 -3.74
N ARG A 42 -1.91 -7.41 -4.85
CA ARG A 42 -2.73 -8.38 -5.58
C ARG A 42 -1.85 -9.47 -6.18
N LEU A 43 -2.40 -10.69 -6.23
CA LEU A 43 -1.82 -11.78 -6.98
C LEU A 43 -1.65 -11.36 -8.45
N GLY A 44 -0.47 -11.61 -9.02
CA GLY A 44 -0.12 -11.19 -10.38
C GLY A 44 0.33 -9.74 -10.52
N ALA A 45 0.37 -8.95 -9.45
CA ALA A 45 0.94 -7.59 -9.50
C ALA A 45 2.46 -7.59 -9.69
N ARG A 46 3.13 -8.68 -9.27
CA ARG A 46 4.57 -8.91 -9.44
C ARG A 46 4.79 -10.37 -9.79
N TRP A 47 5.59 -10.60 -10.82
CA TRP A 47 5.98 -11.92 -11.29
C TRP A 47 7.47 -12.09 -11.08
N GLU A 48 7.84 -13.18 -10.42
CA GLU A 48 9.23 -13.57 -10.16
C GLU A 48 9.57 -14.79 -11.03
N PRO A 49 10.76 -14.84 -11.63
CA PRO A 49 11.17 -15.98 -12.44
C PRO A 49 11.41 -17.20 -11.53
N LEU A 50 10.94 -18.37 -11.98
CA LEU A 50 11.28 -19.67 -11.40
C LEU A 50 12.04 -20.48 -12.45
N GLY A 51 13.36 -20.39 -12.40
CA GLY A 51 14.21 -20.88 -13.47
C GLY A 51 13.97 -20.12 -14.77
N GLU A 52 14.21 -20.79 -15.89
CA GLU A 52 14.16 -20.16 -17.21
C GLU A 52 12.74 -20.07 -17.77
N TYR A 53 11.91 -21.10 -17.56
CA TYR A 53 10.66 -21.30 -18.32
C TYR A 53 9.38 -20.81 -17.62
N LEU A 54 9.45 -20.51 -16.32
CA LEU A 54 8.28 -20.20 -15.50
C LEU A 54 8.41 -18.89 -14.76
N GLU A 55 7.25 -18.37 -14.39
CA GLU A 55 7.12 -17.28 -13.44
C GLU A 55 6.06 -17.63 -12.41
N TYR A 56 6.24 -17.09 -11.21
CA TYR A 56 5.27 -17.18 -10.15
C TYR A 56 4.97 -15.82 -9.53
N SER A 57 3.80 -15.71 -8.94
CA SER A 57 3.40 -14.56 -8.14
C SER A 57 2.87 -15.07 -6.80
N LEU A 58 3.43 -14.58 -5.70
CA LEU A 58 3.05 -15.01 -4.36
C LEU A 58 2.19 -13.93 -3.68
N ARG A 59 1.04 -14.33 -3.14
CA ARG A 59 0.25 -13.51 -2.23
C ARG A 59 0.01 -14.27 -0.92
N LEU A 60 0.78 -13.90 0.09
CA LEU A 60 0.54 -14.36 1.46
C LEU A 60 -0.57 -13.54 2.10
N SER A 61 -1.46 -14.22 2.81
CA SER A 61 -2.53 -13.59 3.59
C SER A 61 -1.98 -12.89 4.83
N SER A 62 -2.64 -11.83 5.28
CA SER A 62 -2.25 -11.04 6.45
C SER A 62 -3.47 -10.64 7.28
N SER A 63 -3.30 -10.38 8.57
CA SER A 63 -4.40 -9.91 9.43
C SER A 63 -4.93 -8.51 9.06
N ALA A 64 -4.25 -7.79 8.16
CA ALA A 64 -4.68 -6.48 7.67
C ALA A 64 -5.65 -6.56 6.47
N ASP A 65 -5.89 -7.75 5.93
CA ASP A 65 -6.82 -7.95 4.83
C ASP A 65 -8.28 -7.87 5.33
N HIS A 66 -9.15 -7.16 4.59
CA HIS A 66 -10.56 -6.99 4.97
C HIS A 66 -11.37 -8.28 4.86
N GLU A 67 -11.00 -9.14 3.93
CA GLU A 67 -11.61 -10.45 3.72
C GLU A 67 -10.68 -11.54 4.23
N THR A 68 -11.24 -12.71 4.55
CA THR A 68 -10.47 -13.91 4.86
C THR A 68 -9.83 -14.47 3.61
N VAL A 69 -8.84 -13.76 3.08
CA VAL A 69 -8.04 -14.17 1.93
C VAL A 69 -7.12 -15.29 2.39
N LYS A 70 -7.11 -16.41 1.65
CA LYS A 70 -6.11 -17.46 1.85
C LYS A 70 -4.81 -17.09 1.13
N SER A 71 -3.69 -17.53 1.68
CA SER A 71 -2.41 -17.45 0.97
C SER A 71 -2.51 -18.23 -0.34
N CYS A 72 -2.00 -17.67 -1.42
CA CYS A 72 -2.03 -18.28 -2.74
C CYS A 72 -0.77 -17.95 -3.55
N ILE A 73 -0.47 -18.83 -4.49
CA ILE A 73 0.60 -18.67 -5.45
C ILE A 73 0.03 -18.88 -6.85
N ALA A 74 0.36 -18.00 -7.76
CA ALA A 74 0.00 -18.10 -9.17
C ALA A 74 1.24 -18.52 -9.96
N PHE A 75 1.05 -19.39 -10.94
CA PHE A 75 2.08 -19.84 -11.88
C PHE A 75 1.63 -19.55 -13.30
N ARG A 76 2.60 -19.27 -14.17
CA ARG A 76 2.43 -19.25 -15.62
C ARG A 76 3.74 -19.63 -16.29
N ALA A 77 3.65 -20.25 -17.46
CA ALA A 77 4.80 -20.41 -18.34
C ALA A 77 5.07 -19.11 -19.12
N LYS A 78 6.33 -18.87 -19.47
CA LYS A 78 6.71 -17.68 -20.24
C LYS A 78 6.33 -17.82 -21.72
N GLU A 79 6.94 -18.78 -22.39
CA GLU A 79 6.81 -18.96 -23.84
C GLU A 79 6.54 -20.42 -24.23
N ILE A 80 7.13 -21.36 -23.49
CA ILE A 80 7.07 -22.79 -23.80
C ILE A 80 6.08 -23.48 -22.88
N LEU A 81 5.29 -24.40 -23.44
CA LEU A 81 4.40 -25.25 -22.65
C LEU A 81 5.21 -26.16 -21.72
N VAL A 82 4.89 -26.10 -20.43
CA VAL A 82 5.46 -26.94 -19.39
C VAL A 82 4.46 -28.06 -19.09
N GLU A 83 4.86 -29.30 -19.38
CA GLU A 83 3.99 -30.48 -19.19
C GLU A 83 3.71 -30.75 -17.72
N ASN A 84 4.75 -30.69 -16.87
CA ASN A 84 4.63 -31.03 -15.45
C ASN A 84 5.60 -30.21 -14.60
N ILE A 85 5.14 -29.79 -13.43
CA ILE A 85 5.98 -29.26 -12.37
C ILE A 85 5.68 -30.00 -11.09
N LYS A 86 6.74 -30.37 -10.37
CA LYS A 86 6.67 -30.78 -8.98
C LYS A 86 7.61 -29.93 -8.16
N LEU A 87 7.11 -29.33 -7.08
CA LEU A 87 7.90 -28.53 -6.17
C LEU A 87 7.28 -28.53 -4.76
N TYR A 88 8.04 -28.01 -3.80
CA TYR A 88 7.53 -27.73 -2.47
C TYR A 88 7.60 -26.24 -2.20
N PHE A 89 6.50 -25.65 -1.74
CA PHE A 89 6.52 -24.31 -1.16
C PHE A 89 6.84 -24.43 0.34
N GLU A 90 7.94 -23.83 0.76
CA GLU A 90 8.36 -23.75 2.14
C GLU A 90 8.19 -22.34 2.68
N ALA A 91 7.62 -22.24 3.88
CA ALA A 91 7.56 -21.02 4.65
C ALA A 91 8.09 -21.31 6.05
N SER A 92 8.88 -20.43 6.62
CA SER A 92 9.39 -20.58 7.99
C SER A 92 9.28 -19.30 8.77
N GLY A 93 9.05 -19.43 10.07
CA GLY A 93 9.02 -18.31 11.02
C GLY A 93 8.99 -18.82 12.45
N HIS A 94 9.65 -18.11 13.36
CA HIS A 94 9.70 -18.44 14.79
C HIS A 94 10.06 -19.92 15.08
N GLY A 95 11.04 -20.47 14.35
CA GLY A 95 11.49 -21.86 14.52
C GLY A 95 10.55 -22.94 13.96
N ILE A 96 9.40 -22.56 13.38
CA ILE A 96 8.46 -23.48 12.75
C ILE A 96 8.65 -23.42 11.23
N ARG A 97 8.62 -24.60 10.60
CA ARG A 97 8.67 -24.75 9.14
C ARG A 97 7.37 -25.37 8.64
N TYR A 98 6.73 -24.68 7.70
CA TYR A 98 5.55 -25.11 6.98
C TYR A 98 5.97 -25.48 5.56
N GLN A 99 5.40 -26.56 5.03
CA GLN A 99 5.71 -27.03 3.69
C GLN A 99 4.43 -27.50 3.03
N GLN A 100 4.27 -27.18 1.75
CA GLN A 100 3.19 -27.66 0.92
C GLN A 100 3.72 -28.16 -0.42
N LYS A 101 3.37 -29.39 -0.79
CA LYS A 101 3.66 -29.93 -2.11
C LYS A 101 2.74 -29.31 -3.16
N ILE A 102 3.31 -28.93 -4.29
CA ILE A 102 2.58 -28.39 -5.44
C ILE A 102 2.96 -29.22 -6.67
N ASP A 103 1.95 -29.89 -7.23
CA ASP A 103 2.06 -30.62 -8.48
C ASP A 103 1.13 -29.95 -9.50
N LEU A 104 1.69 -29.49 -10.62
CA LEU A 104 0.97 -28.82 -11.70
C LEU A 104 1.22 -29.53 -13.03
N VAL A 105 0.23 -29.46 -13.93
CA VAL A 105 0.27 -30.11 -15.24
C VAL A 105 -0.25 -29.13 -16.29
N ASN A 106 0.31 -29.19 -17.50
CA ASN A 106 -0.11 -28.39 -18.66
C ASN A 106 -0.15 -26.88 -18.38
N LEU A 107 1.01 -26.34 -17.98
CA LEU A 107 1.19 -24.91 -17.80
C LEU A 107 1.55 -24.24 -19.12
N ASP A 108 0.69 -23.33 -19.54
CA ASP A 108 0.88 -22.43 -20.66
C ASP A 108 1.01 -20.98 -20.14
N GLN A 109 0.74 -19.99 -20.98
CA GLN A 109 0.75 -18.58 -20.59
C GLN A 109 -0.44 -18.18 -19.70
N SER A 110 -1.44 -19.06 -19.54
CA SER A 110 -2.56 -18.83 -18.65
C SER A 110 -2.12 -18.94 -17.19
N VAL A 111 -2.82 -18.22 -16.32
CA VAL A 111 -2.48 -18.15 -14.90
C VAL A 111 -3.19 -19.27 -14.16
N LEU A 112 -2.42 -20.19 -13.59
CA LEU A 112 -2.92 -21.20 -12.66
C LEU A 112 -2.69 -20.75 -11.22
N ILE A 113 -3.76 -20.76 -10.42
CA ILE A 113 -3.74 -20.31 -9.02
C ILE A 113 -3.84 -21.52 -8.10
N VAL A 114 -2.90 -21.62 -7.17
CA VAL A 114 -2.85 -22.66 -6.14
C VAL A 114 -3.05 -22.01 -4.78
N HIS A 115 -3.98 -22.56 -3.99
CA HIS A 115 -4.17 -22.14 -2.60
C HIS A 115 -3.18 -22.85 -1.68
N LEU A 116 -2.58 -22.08 -0.78
CA LEU A 116 -1.59 -22.55 0.18
C LEU A 116 -2.27 -22.84 1.53
N ASP A 117 -2.99 -23.96 1.60
CA ASP A 117 -3.80 -24.33 2.78
C ASP A 117 -2.96 -24.73 4.00
N GLN A 118 -1.73 -25.20 3.78
CA GLN A 118 -0.82 -25.61 4.88
C GLN A 118 0.04 -24.45 5.39
N ILE A 119 -0.10 -23.26 4.79
CA ILE A 119 0.70 -22.07 5.11
C ILE A 119 -0.16 -21.10 5.93
N PRO A 120 0.27 -20.72 7.14
CA PRO A 120 -0.53 -19.83 7.98
C PRO A 120 -0.58 -18.41 7.38
N ARG A 121 -1.42 -17.57 7.99
CA ARG A 121 -1.41 -16.14 7.69
C ARG A 121 -0.15 -15.50 8.26
N GLN A 122 0.29 -14.39 7.67
CA GLN A 122 1.30 -13.53 8.27
C GLN A 122 0.70 -12.81 9.48
N GLU A 123 1.12 -13.22 10.67
CA GLU A 123 0.63 -12.66 11.93
C GLU A 123 1.81 -12.41 12.88
N LEU A 124 1.63 -11.44 13.76
CA LEU A 124 2.54 -11.20 14.88
C LEU A 124 2.27 -12.29 15.93
N VAL A 125 3.28 -13.11 16.20
CA VAL A 125 3.19 -14.21 17.17
C VAL A 125 3.58 -13.73 18.56
N GLU A 126 4.70 -13.02 18.65
CA GLU A 126 5.22 -12.52 19.93
C GLU A 126 5.90 -11.17 19.72
N ALA A 127 5.67 -10.24 20.66
CA ALA A 127 6.47 -9.03 20.80
C ALA A 127 6.96 -8.96 22.25
N SER A 128 8.27 -9.17 22.45
CA SER A 128 8.91 -9.17 23.76
C SER A 128 10.22 -8.38 23.72
N GLU A 129 10.89 -8.24 24.87
CA GLU A 129 12.20 -7.58 24.95
C GLU A 129 13.27 -8.24 24.08
N ARG A 130 13.08 -9.53 23.74
CA ARG A 130 13.97 -10.30 22.85
C ARG A 130 13.78 -9.96 21.38
N GLY A 131 12.64 -9.40 21.00
CA GLY A 131 12.34 -9.02 19.62
C GLY A 131 10.87 -9.19 19.24
N ILE A 132 10.62 -8.99 17.94
CA ILE A 132 9.30 -9.11 17.31
C ILE A 132 9.33 -10.33 16.41
N PHE A 133 8.47 -11.31 16.68
CA PHE A 133 8.40 -12.59 15.99
C PHE A 133 7.10 -12.73 15.23
N PHE A 134 7.20 -13.22 14.00
CA PHE A 134 6.08 -13.43 13.10
C PHE A 134 5.98 -14.90 12.69
N SER A 135 4.78 -15.30 12.29
CA SER A 135 4.47 -16.68 11.87
C SER A 135 5.27 -17.12 10.64
N ILE A 136 5.56 -16.21 9.71
CA ILE A 136 6.33 -16.45 8.50
C ILE A 136 7.30 -15.30 8.30
N THR A 137 8.61 -15.58 8.34
CA THR A 137 9.74 -14.67 8.06
C THR A 137 10.35 -14.89 6.71
N GLU A 138 10.29 -16.12 6.21
CA GLU A 138 10.99 -16.52 5.01
C GLU A 138 10.11 -17.45 4.18
N THR A 139 10.30 -17.38 2.87
CA THR A 139 9.66 -18.27 1.92
C THR A 139 10.63 -18.72 0.84
N GLN A 140 10.48 -19.95 0.38
CA GLN A 140 11.28 -20.53 -0.70
C GLN A 140 10.50 -21.62 -1.41
N LEU A 141 10.70 -21.78 -2.73
CA LEU A 141 10.27 -22.95 -3.48
C LEU A 141 11.46 -23.91 -3.57
N THR A 142 11.31 -25.13 -3.08
CA THR A 142 12.39 -26.13 -3.01
C THR A 142 12.09 -27.35 -3.88
N GLN A 143 13.15 -28.03 -4.30
CA GLN A 143 13.10 -29.23 -5.15
C GLN A 143 12.23 -29.05 -6.40
N CYS A 144 12.42 -27.92 -7.09
CA CYS A 144 11.65 -27.61 -8.30
C CYS A 144 12.11 -28.51 -9.45
N VAL A 145 11.22 -29.39 -9.90
CA VAL A 145 11.43 -30.27 -11.04
C VAL A 145 10.46 -29.87 -12.14
N ILE A 146 11.01 -29.35 -13.24
CA ILE A 146 10.25 -28.92 -14.42
C ILE A 146 10.42 -29.98 -15.51
N THR A 147 9.30 -30.43 -16.07
CA THR A 147 9.26 -31.30 -17.25
C THR A 147 8.68 -30.51 -18.42
N LEU A 148 9.49 -30.33 -19.46
CA LEU A 148 9.12 -29.63 -20.69
C LEU A 148 8.41 -30.58 -21.67
N ALA A 149 7.82 -29.99 -22.71
CA ALA A 149 7.26 -30.72 -23.84
C ALA A 149 8.26 -31.75 -24.39
N GLY A 150 7.84 -33.02 -24.50
CA GLY A 150 8.71 -34.11 -24.96
C GLY A 150 9.47 -34.84 -23.84
N GLY A 151 9.09 -34.63 -22.58
CA GLY A 151 9.59 -35.39 -21.43
C GLY A 151 10.99 -34.98 -20.93
N GLN A 152 11.57 -33.90 -21.46
CA GLN A 152 12.85 -33.38 -20.99
C GLN A 152 12.69 -32.82 -19.57
N LYS A 153 13.40 -33.41 -18.62
CA LYS A 153 13.40 -32.97 -17.22
C LYS A 153 14.61 -32.11 -16.92
N GLN A 154 14.37 -30.99 -16.26
CA GLN A 154 15.43 -30.18 -15.69
C GLN A 154 15.99 -30.81 -14.42
N GLN A 155 17.24 -30.48 -14.09
CA GLN A 155 17.80 -30.82 -12.79
C GLN A 155 17.00 -30.10 -11.69
N PRO A 156 16.76 -30.76 -10.55
CA PRO A 156 16.10 -30.12 -9.43
C PRO A 156 16.87 -28.88 -8.98
N PHE A 157 16.17 -27.78 -8.78
CA PHE A 157 16.75 -26.54 -8.25
C PHE A 157 15.83 -25.89 -7.23
N ASP A 158 16.37 -24.95 -6.47
CA ASP A 158 15.62 -24.18 -5.50
C ASP A 158 15.49 -22.72 -5.97
N SER A 159 14.38 -22.07 -5.60
CA SER A 159 14.23 -20.64 -5.82
C SER A 159 15.11 -19.83 -4.87
N ILE A 160 15.22 -18.54 -5.15
CA ILE A 160 15.81 -17.57 -4.23
C ILE A 160 14.99 -17.58 -2.93
N ARG A 161 15.70 -17.59 -1.80
CA ARG A 161 15.11 -17.44 -0.47
C ARG A 161 14.69 -15.98 -0.27
N SER A 162 13.40 -15.77 -0.02
CA SER A 162 12.84 -14.44 0.15
C SER A 162 12.57 -14.14 1.62
N HIS A 163 13.17 -13.06 2.12
CA HIS A 163 12.92 -12.56 3.48
C HIS A 163 11.82 -11.50 3.45
N LEU A 164 10.81 -11.66 4.29
CA LEU A 164 9.63 -10.80 4.29
C LEU A 164 9.88 -9.51 5.08
N THR A 165 9.45 -8.39 4.52
CA THR A 165 9.43 -7.10 5.22
C THR A 165 8.02 -6.81 5.73
N TYR A 166 7.82 -6.86 7.05
CA TYR A 166 6.52 -6.62 7.71
C TYR A 166 6.12 -5.15 7.76
N ASN A 167 6.40 -4.42 6.70
CA ASN A 167 6.07 -3.00 6.56
C ASN A 167 4.58 -2.75 6.76
N TRP A 168 3.74 -3.71 6.39
CA TRP A 168 2.30 -3.63 6.60
C TRP A 168 1.93 -3.51 8.08
N LEU A 169 2.69 -4.07 9.02
CA LEU A 169 2.41 -3.91 10.45
C LEU A 169 3.23 -2.76 11.07
N LEU A 170 4.51 -2.66 10.70
CA LEU A 170 5.48 -1.81 11.40
C LEU A 170 5.51 -0.36 10.90
N ASN A 171 5.27 -0.13 9.61
CA ASN A 171 5.49 1.17 8.97
C ASN A 171 4.23 1.78 8.37
N ASP A 172 3.29 0.94 7.95
CA ASP A 172 2.04 1.39 7.33
C ASP A 172 1.14 2.12 8.33
N LYS A 173 0.44 3.13 7.82
CA LYS A 173 -0.51 3.93 8.59
C LYS A 173 -1.91 3.35 8.43
N TRP A 174 -2.36 2.67 9.47
CA TRP A 174 -3.72 2.12 9.56
C TRP A 174 -4.61 2.97 10.44
N VAL A 175 -5.87 3.12 10.03
CA VAL A 175 -6.89 3.84 10.80
C VAL A 175 -8.15 2.99 10.85
N ARG A 176 -8.58 2.61 12.05
CA ARG A 176 -9.84 1.90 12.26
C ARG A 176 -11.01 2.88 12.30
N ARG A 177 -11.90 2.82 11.31
CA ARG A 177 -13.10 3.66 11.20
C ARG A 177 -14.22 2.91 10.49
N TRP A 178 -15.46 3.18 10.92
CA TRP A 178 -16.68 2.56 10.36
C TRP A 178 -16.68 1.03 10.39
N GLY A 179 -16.08 0.44 11.43
CA GLY A 179 -16.00 -1.02 11.59
C GLY A 179 -14.81 -1.68 10.88
N GLU A 180 -14.14 -0.97 9.96
CA GLU A 180 -13.08 -1.52 9.11
C GLU A 180 -11.71 -0.86 9.37
N LEU A 181 -10.64 -1.52 8.94
CA LEU A 181 -9.26 -1.06 9.10
C LEU A 181 -8.72 -0.50 7.78
N TRP A 182 -8.60 0.82 7.65
CA TRP A 182 -8.22 1.45 6.39
C TRP A 182 -6.72 1.71 6.30
N ASN A 183 -6.12 1.42 5.15
CA ASN A 183 -4.73 1.82 4.87
C ASN A 183 -4.70 3.26 4.36
N CYS A 184 -3.98 4.12 5.07
CA CYS A 184 -3.91 5.56 4.81
C CYS A 184 -2.54 6.00 4.25
N ASN A 185 -1.71 5.06 3.79
CA ASN A 185 -0.37 5.40 3.28
C ASN A 185 -0.43 6.38 2.12
N ALA A 186 -1.32 6.17 1.15
CA ALA A 186 -1.41 7.07 0.00
C ALA A 186 -1.79 8.51 0.43
N ILE A 187 -2.64 8.64 1.46
CA ILE A 187 -3.00 9.94 2.05
C ILE A 187 -1.78 10.58 2.72
N GLU A 188 -1.04 9.83 3.55
CA GLU A 188 0.13 10.35 4.25
C GLU A 188 1.30 10.68 3.32
N HIS A 189 1.50 9.88 2.27
CA HIS A 189 2.46 10.18 1.21
C HIS A 189 2.05 11.44 0.45
N ALA A 190 0.77 11.61 0.12
CA ALA A 190 0.30 12.82 -0.56
C ALA A 190 0.47 14.07 0.33
N LYS A 191 0.18 13.98 1.63
CA LYS A 191 0.46 15.05 2.59
C LYS A 191 1.97 15.35 2.68
N THR A 192 2.81 14.33 2.65
CA THR A 192 4.27 14.48 2.66
C THR A 192 4.76 15.16 1.37
N GLU A 193 4.20 14.81 0.22
CA GLU A 193 4.48 15.49 -1.05
C GLU A 193 4.03 16.96 -1.00
N MET A 194 2.86 17.26 -0.44
CA MET A 194 2.41 18.65 -0.23
C MET A 194 3.37 19.44 0.67
N LYS A 195 3.89 18.82 1.74
CA LYS A 195 4.93 19.44 2.57
C LYS A 195 6.17 19.74 1.73
N SER A 196 6.68 18.75 0.99
CA SER A 196 7.83 18.92 0.11
C SER A 196 7.61 20.00 -0.96
N TYR A 197 6.39 20.13 -1.49
CA TYR A 197 6.01 21.21 -2.39
C TYR A 197 6.16 22.59 -1.73
N TRP A 198 5.63 22.78 -0.52
CA TRP A 198 5.78 24.06 0.19
C TRP A 198 7.23 24.37 0.53
N ARG A 199 8.00 23.36 0.95
CA ARG A 199 9.45 23.47 1.18
C ARG A 199 10.16 23.97 -0.07
N TRP A 200 9.91 23.32 -1.21
CA TRP A 200 10.53 23.70 -2.47
C TRP A 200 10.08 25.09 -2.93
N ARG A 201 8.77 25.38 -2.90
CA ARG A 201 8.19 26.64 -3.37
C ARG A 201 8.66 27.85 -2.57
N LEU A 202 8.86 27.68 -1.26
CA LEU A 202 9.28 28.74 -0.35
C LEU A 202 10.80 28.73 -0.05
N GLY A 203 11.56 27.81 -0.65
CA GLY A 203 13.02 27.94 -0.85
C GLY A 203 13.92 27.21 0.15
N GLU A 204 13.53 26.03 0.62
CA GLU A 204 14.22 25.28 1.69
C GLU A 204 15.61 24.69 1.36
N PHE A 205 16.19 24.85 0.16
CA PHE A 205 17.57 24.36 -0.05
C PHE A 205 18.66 25.44 0.13
N LYS A 206 18.40 26.71 -0.22
CA LYS A 206 19.38 27.80 -0.02
C LYS A 206 19.27 28.52 1.32
N HIS A 207 18.10 28.49 1.98
CA HIS A 207 17.83 29.28 3.19
C HIS A 207 17.77 28.45 4.49
N PHE A 208 17.98 27.13 4.39
CA PHE A 208 17.98 26.20 5.53
C PHE A 208 19.29 25.45 5.69
N SER A 209 20.25 25.57 4.76
CA SER A 209 21.60 25.08 5.04
C SER A 209 22.21 25.97 6.12
N LEU A 210 22.54 25.36 7.27
CA LEU A 210 23.39 25.97 8.30
C LEU A 210 24.79 26.32 7.76
N TYR A 211 25.12 25.85 6.55
CA TYR A 211 26.40 26.00 5.85
C TYR A 211 26.41 27.05 4.74
N SER A 212 25.37 27.87 4.56
CA SER A 212 25.53 29.08 3.74
C SER A 212 26.33 30.11 4.54
N ALA A 213 27.64 29.94 4.56
CA ALA A 213 28.63 30.85 5.12
C ALA A 213 28.72 32.14 4.27
N GLY A 214 27.65 32.93 4.29
CA GLY A 214 27.61 34.28 3.73
C GLY A 214 27.11 35.25 4.79
N LEU A 215 28.03 36.01 5.38
CA LEU A 215 27.80 37.11 6.31
C LEU A 215 27.08 38.29 5.62
N GLY A 216 25.83 38.09 5.20
CA GLY A 216 24.96 39.15 4.70
C GLY A 216 23.73 39.33 5.60
N PRO A 217 23.17 40.54 5.71
CA PRO A 217 21.94 40.76 6.47
C PRO A 217 20.84 39.86 5.90
N TYR A 218 20.29 38.98 6.73
CA TYR A 218 19.16 38.14 6.35
C TYR A 218 18.01 39.05 5.91
N PRO A 219 17.57 39.02 4.64
CA PRO A 219 16.48 39.88 4.21
C PRO A 219 15.22 39.49 4.99
N TRP A 220 14.48 40.46 5.52
CA TRP A 220 13.21 40.25 6.22
C TRP A 220 12.23 39.37 5.42
N ASN A 221 12.29 39.44 4.09
CA ASN A 221 11.56 38.59 3.16
C ASN A 221 11.89 37.08 3.32
N GLY A 222 13.14 36.73 3.66
CA GLY A 222 13.56 35.36 3.93
C GLY A 222 13.01 34.84 5.26
N ILE A 223 12.96 35.69 6.30
CA ILE A 223 12.38 35.35 7.61
C ILE A 223 10.87 35.13 7.49
N LEU A 224 10.17 36.03 6.80
CA LEU A 224 8.73 35.90 6.54
C LEU A 224 8.41 34.64 5.72
N ARG A 225 9.17 34.36 4.65
CA ARG A 225 9.01 33.14 3.86
C ARG A 225 9.25 31.88 4.69
N LYS A 226 10.27 31.87 5.56
CA LYS A 226 10.57 30.75 6.46
C LYS A 226 9.45 30.53 7.48
N SER A 227 8.91 31.60 8.06
CA SER A 227 7.78 31.54 8.99
C SER A 227 6.52 31.00 8.30
N LEU A 228 6.21 31.53 7.11
CA LEU A 228 5.10 31.06 6.28
C LEU A 228 5.26 29.59 5.89
N CYS A 229 6.47 29.16 5.53
CA CYS A 229 6.79 27.76 5.21
C CYS A 229 6.52 26.85 6.42
N LYS A 230 7.00 27.21 7.61
CA LYS A 230 6.75 26.47 8.86
C LYS A 230 5.25 26.35 9.16
N LEU A 231 4.51 27.44 8.98
CA LEU A 231 3.05 27.45 9.16
C LEU A 231 2.36 26.51 8.17
N LEU A 232 2.69 26.61 6.88
CA LEU A 232 2.04 25.81 5.83
C LEU A 232 2.38 24.33 5.89
N ILE A 233 3.55 23.96 6.43
CA ILE A 233 4.00 22.56 6.60
C ILE A 233 3.47 21.92 7.88
N ASN A 234 2.92 22.72 8.81
CA ASN A 234 2.33 22.22 10.04
C ASN A 234 1.31 21.09 9.74
N HIS A 235 1.38 20.01 10.51
CA HIS A 235 0.58 18.80 10.31
C HIS A 235 -0.93 19.09 10.19
N HIS A 236 -1.47 19.98 11.03
CA HIS A 236 -2.89 20.34 11.00
C HIS A 236 -3.26 21.11 9.74
N ILE A 237 -2.42 22.08 9.36
CA ILE A 237 -2.66 22.94 8.20
C ILE A 237 -2.55 22.12 6.90
N ILE A 238 -1.56 21.24 6.77
CA ILE A 238 -1.46 20.30 5.65
C ILE A 238 -2.68 19.39 5.56
N THR A 239 -3.17 18.89 6.71
CA THR A 239 -4.35 18.02 6.72
C THR A 239 -5.59 18.79 6.25
N ILE A 240 -5.78 20.03 6.69
CA ILE A 240 -6.87 20.90 6.22
C ILE A 240 -6.73 21.17 4.71
N GLN A 241 -5.55 21.58 4.25
CA GLN A 241 -5.29 21.82 2.83
C GLN A 241 -5.56 20.58 1.98
N PHE A 242 -5.15 19.40 2.44
CA PHE A 242 -5.36 18.14 1.74
C PHE A 242 -6.86 17.86 1.56
N TRP A 243 -7.62 17.94 2.65
CA TRP A 243 -9.07 17.68 2.59
C TRP A 243 -9.77 18.73 1.73
N LEU A 244 -9.45 20.01 1.89
CA LEU A 244 -9.98 21.07 1.02
C LEU A 244 -9.66 20.80 -0.46
N ALA A 245 -8.45 20.37 -0.79
CA ALA A 245 -8.05 20.08 -2.16
C ALA A 245 -8.85 18.92 -2.76
N VAL A 246 -9.02 17.82 -2.02
CA VAL A 246 -9.80 16.65 -2.45
C VAL A 246 -11.29 16.99 -2.56
N HIS A 247 -11.87 17.67 -1.57
CA HIS A 247 -13.28 18.05 -1.55
C HIS A 247 -13.64 19.10 -2.59
N SER A 248 -12.72 20.00 -2.92
CA SER A 248 -12.92 20.94 -4.01
C SER A 248 -13.17 20.22 -5.34
N GLY A 249 -12.84 18.93 -5.45
CA GLY A 249 -12.97 18.10 -6.66
C GLY A 249 -12.02 18.50 -7.78
N ARG A 250 -11.14 19.49 -7.55
CA ARG A 250 -10.06 19.90 -8.47
C ARG A 250 -8.90 18.91 -8.43
N TYR A 251 -8.68 18.27 -7.29
CA TYR A 251 -7.64 17.27 -7.11
C TYR A 251 -8.26 15.93 -6.75
N VAL A 252 -7.63 14.86 -7.25
CA VAL A 252 -7.98 13.48 -6.95
C VAL A 252 -6.75 12.81 -6.36
N LEU A 253 -6.96 12.01 -5.32
CA LEU A 253 -5.90 11.19 -4.74
C LEU A 253 -5.40 10.19 -5.78
N GLY A 254 -4.14 10.31 -6.17
CA GLY A 254 -3.36 9.29 -6.86
C GLY A 254 -2.61 8.42 -5.85
N ASP A 255 -1.82 7.47 -6.36
CA ASP A 255 -1.01 6.59 -5.52
C ASP A 255 0.13 7.37 -4.83
N GLY A 256 -0.16 7.95 -3.66
CA GLY A 256 0.75 8.75 -2.87
C GLY A 256 0.91 10.22 -3.30
N LYS A 257 0.10 10.71 -4.25
CA LYS A 257 0.22 12.06 -4.83
C LYS A 257 -1.13 12.69 -5.15
N LEU A 258 -1.28 14.01 -5.01
CA LEU A 258 -2.48 14.70 -5.48
C LEU A 258 -2.36 15.01 -6.98
N LYS A 259 -3.30 14.50 -7.79
CA LYS A 259 -3.34 14.74 -9.24
C LYS A 259 -4.48 15.69 -9.59
N LEU A 260 -4.24 16.59 -10.54
CA LEU A 260 -5.29 17.46 -11.07
C LEU A 260 -6.37 16.62 -11.78
N ASN A 261 -7.63 16.94 -11.51
CA ASN A 261 -8.77 16.26 -12.10
C ASN A 261 -9.05 16.77 -13.52
N GLN A 262 -8.34 16.20 -14.50
CA GLN A 262 -8.45 16.58 -15.91
C GLN A 262 -9.87 16.44 -16.48
N ARG A 263 -10.69 15.51 -15.96
CA ARG A 263 -12.09 15.32 -16.41
C ARG A 263 -12.96 16.55 -16.14
N ARG A 264 -12.68 17.28 -15.05
CA ARG A 264 -13.40 18.51 -14.72
C ARG A 264 -12.89 19.70 -15.53
N ILE A 265 -11.58 19.72 -15.85
CA ILE A 265 -10.98 20.74 -16.72
C ILE A 265 -11.57 20.66 -18.14
N ARG A 266 -11.75 19.44 -18.68
CA ARG A 266 -12.40 19.24 -19.98
C ARG A 266 -13.89 19.64 -19.98
N LYS A 267 -14.60 19.49 -18.86
CA LYS A 267 -15.99 19.97 -18.73
C LYS A 267 -16.11 21.49 -18.58
N VAL A 268 -15.04 22.18 -18.14
CA VAL A 268 -15.01 23.65 -18.02
C VAL A 268 -14.51 24.31 -19.32
N LYS A 269 -13.75 23.58 -20.17
CA LYS A 269 -13.45 23.99 -21.56
C LYS A 269 -14.31 23.20 -22.56
N PRO A 270 -15.58 23.60 -22.73
CA PRO A 270 -16.09 23.80 -24.08
C PRO A 270 -16.98 25.05 -24.16
N SER A 271 -16.42 26.17 -24.63
CA SER A 271 -17.09 27.20 -25.43
C SER A 271 -16.12 28.37 -25.58
N LYS A 272 -15.36 28.34 -26.68
CA LYS A 272 -14.75 29.48 -27.37
C LYS A 272 -13.93 28.90 -28.53
N ALA A 273 -14.67 28.28 -29.44
CA ALA A 273 -14.24 27.93 -30.79
C ALA A 273 -15.49 27.63 -31.62
N SER A 274 -16.41 28.60 -31.63
CA SER A 274 -17.49 28.71 -32.60
C SER A 274 -18.04 30.11 -32.44
N ASN A 275 -17.46 31.05 -33.16
CA ASN A 275 -18.13 32.20 -33.76
C ASN A 275 -17.07 32.99 -34.55
N LEU A 276 -17.19 32.83 -35.87
CA LEU A 276 -16.81 33.74 -36.95
C LEU A 276 -15.33 34.12 -37.08
#